data_AF-A0A2V9II25-F1
#
_entry.id   AF-A0A2V9II25-F1
#
_cell.length_a   1.000
_cell.length_b   1.000
_cell.length_c   1.000
_cell.angle_alpha   90.00
_cell.angle_beta   90.00
_cell.angle_gamma   90.00
#
_symmetry.space_group_name_H-M   'P 1'
#
loop_
_entity.id
_entity.type
_entity.pdbx_description
1 polymer ?
#
loop_
_entity_poly.entity_id
_entity_poly.type
_entity_poly.pdbx_seq_one_letter_code
_entity_poly.pdbx_strand_id
1 'polypeptide(L)'
;MNTSVLCDSLRLRVFAVKPAYAAFTAKTRRRKELLNWLRLGLVVSSPCVVLLLLCLAIPAFPEEIDRLLVAVNGRVVTEGDLRLAHNLNAILAPARNGAERSGEEELNRLIDLELMRQELTNFAAIKADESEIEPRMQDLRNKYAEIGGLPALLRDLGLQESELRSYIDLQISIEKFIQFRFRPFVTVSPEEILAYYRQKLVPQLEKSSGARVPDLEEVTSQIEEILAQEKVNTAVDNWLKDIRGHSRIESFARPSA
;
A
#
# COMPACT_ATOMS: atom_id res chain seq x y z
N MET A 1 22.61 18.99 0.42
CA MET A 1 22.13 17.86 1.24
C MET A 1 20.65 17.65 0.98
N ASN A 2 20.32 16.47 0.46
CA ASN A 2 19.02 15.80 0.38
C ASN A 2 17.76 16.54 -0.14
N THR A 3 17.62 16.54 -1.46
CA THR A 3 16.31 16.48 -2.15
C THR A 3 15.50 15.21 -1.80
N SER A 4 16.12 14.23 -1.12
CA SER A 4 15.49 12.98 -0.68
C SER A 4 14.65 13.09 0.60
N VAL A 5 14.78 14.16 1.40
CA VAL A 5 14.06 14.29 2.69
C VAL A 5 12.69 14.96 2.53
N LEU A 6 12.46 15.72 1.46
CA LEU A 6 11.24 16.49 1.22
C LEU A 6 10.20 15.76 0.35
N CYS A 7 10.64 14.93 -0.60
CA CYS A 7 9.78 13.98 -1.31
C CYS A 7 9.16 12.92 -0.35
N ASP A 8 9.77 12.75 0.82
CA ASP A 8 9.32 11.87 1.89
C ASP A 8 8.03 12.38 2.56
N SER A 9 7.72 13.69 2.48
CA SER A 9 6.49 14.26 3.08
C SER A 9 5.20 13.89 2.33
N LEU A 10 5.28 13.69 1.01
CA LEU A 10 4.19 13.13 0.19
C LEU A 10 4.04 11.62 0.37
N ARG A 11 5.17 10.91 0.48
CA ARG A 11 5.19 9.47 0.80
C ARG A 11 4.43 9.14 2.09
N LEU A 12 4.38 10.07 3.03
CA LEU A 12 3.89 9.84 4.40
C LEU A 12 2.37 9.93 4.60
N ARG A 13 1.60 10.50 3.66
CA ARG A 13 0.15 10.67 3.85
C ARG A 13 -0.72 9.73 3.02
N VAL A 14 -0.18 9.16 1.96
CA VAL A 14 -0.98 8.65 0.84
C VAL A 14 -0.85 7.11 0.66
N PHE A 15 0.11 6.44 1.32
CA PHE A 15 0.56 5.12 0.86
C PHE A 15 0.58 4.01 1.93
N ALA A 16 -0.44 3.13 1.85
CA ALA A 16 -0.63 1.91 2.66
C ALA A 16 -1.78 0.98 2.16
N VAL A 17 -1.72 0.36 0.95
CA VAL A 17 -2.73 -0.59 0.36
C VAL A 17 -2.17 -1.32 -0.86
N LYS A 18 -2.44 -2.61 -1.01
CA LYS A 18 -2.23 -3.33 -2.27
C LYS A 18 -3.38 -3.20 -3.29
N PRO A 19 -3.09 -3.31 -4.60
CA PRO A 19 -3.95 -4.06 -5.52
C PRO A 19 -3.77 -5.57 -5.24
N ALA A 20 -4.83 -6.25 -4.79
CA ALA A 20 -4.87 -7.70 -4.84
C ALA A 20 -5.39 -8.17 -6.21
N TYR A 21 -4.45 -8.67 -7.01
CA TYR A 21 -4.50 -9.91 -7.78
C TYR A 21 -5.75 -10.27 -8.61
N ALA A 22 -5.64 -9.96 -9.91
CA ALA A 22 -6.28 -10.74 -10.97
C ALA A 22 -5.43 -12.01 -11.27
N ALA A 23 -5.40 -12.99 -10.36
CA ALA A 23 -4.88 -14.34 -10.64
C ALA A 23 -5.23 -15.36 -9.55
N PHE A 24 -6.49 -15.39 -9.09
CA PHE A 24 -7.05 -16.63 -8.52
C PHE A 24 -8.14 -17.11 -9.45
N THR A 25 -7.72 -17.54 -10.65
CA THR A 25 -8.59 -18.39 -11.46
C THR A 25 -8.80 -19.65 -10.66
N ALA A 26 -10.05 -19.86 -10.26
CA ALA A 26 -10.55 -21.09 -9.71
C ALA A 26 -9.89 -22.26 -10.48
N LYS A 27 -9.05 -23.03 -9.80
CA LYS A 27 -8.53 -24.30 -10.31
C LYS A 27 -9.70 -25.27 -10.36
N THR A 28 -10.51 -25.12 -11.41
CA THR A 28 -11.60 -26.00 -11.79
C THR A 28 -11.05 -27.41 -11.97
N ARG A 29 -11.18 -28.19 -10.90
CA ARG A 29 -11.59 -29.59 -10.85
C ARG A 29 -11.64 -30.27 -12.23
N ARG A 30 -10.52 -30.82 -12.69
CA ARG A 30 -10.54 -31.97 -13.62
C ARG A 30 -11.05 -33.18 -12.85
N ARG A 31 -12.34 -33.47 -12.95
CA ARG A 31 -12.90 -34.82 -12.76
C ARG A 31 -13.87 -35.14 -13.89
N LYS A 32 -13.29 -35.53 -15.02
CA LYS A 32 -13.78 -36.49 -16.03
C LYS A 32 -12.50 -37.24 -16.37
N GLU A 33 -12.30 -38.54 -16.14
CA GLU A 33 -13.14 -39.72 -16.04
C GLU A 33 -12.52 -40.61 -14.92
N LEU A 34 -13.22 -41.50 -14.25
CA LEU A 34 -13.49 -42.87 -14.70
C LEU A 34 -14.62 -43.42 -13.83
N LEU A 35 -15.84 -43.30 -14.35
CA LEU A 35 -17.03 -43.95 -13.83
C LEU A 35 -17.13 -45.30 -14.56
N ASN A 36 -16.44 -46.33 -14.08
CA ASN A 36 -16.64 -47.67 -14.66
C ASN A 36 -16.23 -48.86 -13.77
N TRP A 37 -16.45 -48.81 -12.44
CA TRP A 37 -16.06 -49.93 -11.56
C TRP A 37 -17.08 -50.18 -10.45
N LEU A 38 -18.38 -50.33 -10.77
CA LEU A 38 -19.36 -50.91 -9.83
C LEU A 38 -20.37 -51.80 -10.56
N ARG A 39 -19.86 -52.92 -11.11
CA ARG A 39 -20.63 -54.15 -11.26
C ARG A 39 -19.72 -55.32 -10.89
N LEU A 40 -19.66 -55.65 -9.62
CA LEU A 40 -19.36 -57.00 -9.12
C LEU A 40 -19.73 -57.02 -7.64
N GLY A 41 -20.66 -57.92 -7.31
CA GLY A 41 -21.26 -58.02 -5.99
C GLY A 41 -20.23 -58.35 -4.92
N LEU A 42 -20.31 -57.65 -3.80
CA LEU A 42 -19.59 -58.00 -2.59
C LEU A 42 -20.58 -58.30 -1.48
N VAL A 43 -20.49 -59.53 -0.99
CA VAL A 43 -21.10 -60.02 0.24
C VAL A 43 -20.74 -59.08 1.39
N VAL A 44 -21.75 -58.56 2.07
CA VAL A 44 -21.62 -57.66 3.22
C VAL A 44 -21.09 -58.47 4.40
N SER A 45 -19.76 -58.48 4.58
CA SER A 45 -19.15 -58.84 5.85
C SER A 45 -18.97 -57.58 6.70
N SER A 46 -19.13 -57.74 8.00
CA SER A 46 -19.25 -56.66 9.00
C SER A 46 -18.06 -55.71 9.23
N PRO A 47 -16.83 -55.83 8.65
CA PRO A 47 -15.82 -54.80 8.88
C PRO A 47 -15.94 -53.58 7.94
N CYS A 48 -16.70 -53.65 6.83
CA CYS A 48 -16.83 -52.53 5.89
C CYS A 48 -17.71 -51.38 6.42
N VAL A 49 -18.67 -51.65 7.31
CA VAL A 49 -19.53 -50.61 7.89
C VAL A 49 -18.75 -49.73 8.88
N VAL A 50 -17.79 -50.31 9.61
CA VAL A 50 -16.91 -49.58 10.53
C VAL A 50 -15.93 -48.69 9.76
N LEU A 51 -15.40 -49.16 8.62
CA LEU A 51 -14.51 -48.38 7.77
C LEU A 51 -15.25 -47.23 7.05
N LEU A 52 -16.52 -47.43 6.68
CA LEU A 52 -17.35 -46.39 6.06
C LEU A 52 -17.76 -45.29 7.06
N LEU A 53 -18.02 -45.65 8.33
CA LEU A 53 -18.29 -44.68 9.41
C LEU A 53 -17.05 -43.87 9.81
N LEU A 54 -15.84 -44.44 9.69
CA LEU A 54 -14.59 -43.73 9.99
C LEU A 54 -14.24 -42.65 8.94
N CYS A 55 -14.74 -42.77 7.71
CA CYS A 55 -14.51 -41.79 6.64
C CYS A 55 -15.41 -40.54 6.71
N LEU A 56 -16.44 -40.51 7.58
CA LEU A 56 -17.26 -39.31 7.81
C LEU A 56 -16.65 -38.33 8.81
N ALA A 57 -15.56 -38.72 9.49
CA ALA A 57 -14.80 -37.84 10.37
C ALA A 57 -13.73 -37.05 9.59
N ILE A 58 -14.10 -36.45 8.45
CA ILE A 58 -13.26 -35.43 7.82
C ILE A 58 -13.37 -34.20 8.73
N PRO A 59 -12.28 -33.74 9.39
CA PRO A 59 -12.33 -32.43 10.02
C PRO A 59 -12.59 -31.43 8.91
N ALA A 60 -13.77 -30.80 8.93
CA ALA A 60 -14.01 -29.61 8.14
C ALA A 60 -13.00 -28.58 8.65
N PHE A 61 -11.92 -28.36 7.89
CA PHE A 61 -11.05 -27.23 8.13
C PHE A 61 -11.96 -26.00 8.09
N PRO A 62 -12.05 -25.20 9.17
CA PRO A 62 -12.79 -23.96 9.12
C PRO A 62 -12.15 -23.12 8.02
N GLU A 63 -12.88 -22.92 6.93
CA GLU A 63 -12.50 -21.96 5.90
C GLU A 63 -12.61 -20.60 6.59
N GLU A 64 -11.46 -19.98 6.87
CA GLU A 64 -11.39 -18.68 7.50
C GLU A 64 -11.96 -17.66 6.51
N ILE A 65 -13.25 -17.36 6.66
CA ILE A 65 -13.90 -16.30 5.88
C ILE A 65 -13.25 -15.00 6.33
N ASP A 66 -12.47 -14.41 5.43
CA ASP A 66 -11.81 -13.15 5.69
C ASP A 66 -12.85 -12.07 6.01
N ARG A 67 -12.61 -11.33 7.09
CA ARG A 67 -13.59 -10.40 7.66
C ARG A 67 -13.69 -9.17 6.78
N LEU A 68 -14.90 -8.85 6.34
CA LEU A 68 -15.17 -7.67 5.51
C LEU A 68 -15.19 -6.43 6.40
N LEU A 69 -14.39 -5.42 6.06
CA LEU A 69 -14.31 -4.17 6.83
C LEU A 69 -15.10 -3.05 6.15
N VAL A 70 -14.84 -2.83 4.86
CA VAL A 70 -15.44 -1.75 4.08
C VAL A 70 -15.54 -2.14 2.59
N ALA A 71 -16.51 -1.60 1.87
CA ALA A 71 -16.53 -1.59 0.41
C ALA A 71 -16.41 -0.16 -0.13
N VAL A 72 -15.50 0.03 -1.09
CA VAL A 72 -15.21 1.31 -1.75
C VAL A 72 -15.58 1.19 -3.23
N ASN A 73 -16.65 1.85 -3.64
CA ASN A 73 -17.23 1.77 -4.99
C ASN A 73 -17.45 0.31 -5.47
N GLY A 74 -17.89 -0.54 -4.54
CA GLY A 74 -18.14 -1.96 -4.80
C GLY A 74 -16.91 -2.87 -4.67
N ARG A 75 -15.69 -2.33 -4.49
CA ARG A 75 -14.53 -3.16 -4.14
C ARG A 75 -14.47 -3.36 -2.64
N VAL A 76 -14.53 -4.62 -2.22
CA VAL A 76 -14.44 -4.99 -0.81
C VAL A 76 -12.98 -4.96 -0.35
N VAL A 77 -12.79 -4.49 0.88
CA VAL A 77 -11.53 -4.40 1.60
C VAL A 77 -11.69 -5.21 2.90
N THR A 78 -10.76 -6.12 3.13
CA THR A 78 -10.84 -7.10 4.23
C THR A 78 -9.81 -6.83 5.33
N GLU A 79 -9.94 -7.56 6.45
CA GLU A 79 -8.93 -7.59 7.51
C GLU A 79 -7.59 -8.15 7.00
N GLY A 80 -7.64 -9.15 6.10
CA GLY A 80 -6.47 -9.63 5.36
C GLY A 80 -5.77 -8.51 4.59
N ASP A 81 -6.50 -7.70 3.82
CA ASP A 81 -5.93 -6.55 3.09
C ASP A 81 -5.26 -5.53 4.02
N LEU A 82 -5.87 -5.29 5.19
CA LEU A 82 -5.34 -4.38 6.20
C LEU A 82 -4.00 -4.88 6.78
N ARG A 83 -3.95 -6.15 7.21
CA ARG A 83 -2.69 -6.77 7.70
C ARG A 83 -1.62 -6.77 6.61
N LEU A 84 -2.02 -7.01 5.38
CA LEU A 84 -1.14 -7.08 4.24
C LEU A 84 -0.51 -5.73 3.91
N ALA A 85 -1.32 -4.66 3.93
CA ALA A 85 -0.82 -3.30 3.81
C ALA A 85 0.13 -2.94 4.96
N HIS A 86 -0.25 -3.29 6.19
CA HIS A 86 0.58 -3.08 7.38
C HIS A 86 1.99 -3.68 7.24
N ASN A 87 2.06 -4.97 6.92
CA ASN A 87 3.32 -5.70 6.79
C ASN A 87 4.21 -5.10 5.67
N LEU A 88 3.61 -4.73 4.54
CA LEU A 88 4.34 -4.08 3.46
C LEU A 88 4.87 -2.69 3.84
N ASN A 89 4.08 -1.90 4.57
CA ASN A 89 4.51 -0.59 5.04
C ASN A 89 5.66 -0.70 6.03
N ALA A 90 5.65 -1.71 6.90
CA ALA A 90 6.73 -1.96 7.84
C ALA A 90 8.08 -2.23 7.13
N ILE A 91 8.05 -2.91 5.97
CA ILE A 91 9.24 -3.15 5.14
C ILE A 91 9.74 -1.86 4.48
N LEU A 92 8.82 -1.05 3.92
CA LEU A 92 9.23 0.13 3.17
C LEU A 92 9.66 1.29 4.07
N ALA A 93 9.01 1.48 5.23
CA ALA A 93 9.21 2.62 6.12
C ALA A 93 9.39 2.25 7.62
N PRO A 94 10.43 1.45 7.98
CA PRO A 94 10.63 0.94 9.33
C PRO A 94 10.94 2.01 10.40
N ALA A 95 11.44 3.18 10.00
CA ALA A 95 12.05 4.16 10.92
C ALA A 95 11.11 5.24 11.48
N ARG A 96 9.79 5.20 11.22
CA ARG A 96 8.88 6.32 11.56
C ARG A 96 7.60 5.93 12.30
N ASN A 97 7.52 4.69 12.81
CA ASN A 97 6.43 4.22 13.66
C ASN A 97 6.77 4.43 15.14
N GLY A 98 6.91 5.70 15.56
CA GLY A 98 6.99 6.05 16.99
C GLY A 98 5.63 6.10 17.69
N ALA A 99 4.54 6.04 16.91
CA ALA A 99 3.19 5.84 17.38
C ALA A 99 2.64 4.60 16.66
N GLU A 100 2.27 3.58 17.41
CA GLU A 100 1.38 2.53 16.90
C GLU A 100 0.13 3.23 16.39
N ARG A 101 -0.14 3.10 15.08
CA ARG A 101 -1.36 3.65 14.50
C ARG A 101 -2.50 2.74 14.89
N SER A 102 -3.65 3.33 15.18
CA SER A 102 -4.86 2.53 15.39
C SER A 102 -5.25 1.81 14.09
N GLY A 103 -5.87 0.63 14.21
CA GLY A 103 -6.40 -0.08 13.04
C GLY A 103 -7.35 0.79 12.21
N GLU A 104 -8.09 1.72 12.84
CA GLU A 104 -8.95 2.67 12.14
C GLU A 104 -8.18 3.68 11.28
N GLU A 105 -7.03 4.17 11.74
CA GLU A 105 -6.18 5.06 10.93
C GLU A 105 -5.60 4.33 9.72
N GLU A 106 -5.19 3.07 9.92
CA GLU A 106 -4.67 2.24 8.84
C GLU A 106 -5.77 1.89 7.84
N LEU A 107 -6.98 1.59 8.30
CA LEU A 107 -8.14 1.37 7.43
C LEU A 107 -8.52 2.63 6.64
N ASN A 108 -8.46 3.81 7.24
CA ASN A 108 -8.74 5.06 6.53
C ASN A 108 -7.74 5.32 5.41
N ARG A 109 -6.44 5.10 5.67
CA ARG A 109 -5.43 5.17 4.61
C ARG A 109 -5.67 4.09 3.56
N LEU A 110 -6.14 2.93 4.00
CA LEU A 110 -6.44 1.83 3.10
C LEU A 110 -7.58 2.19 2.13
N ILE A 111 -8.58 2.92 2.62
CA ILE A 111 -9.66 3.48 1.80
C ILE A 111 -9.13 4.55 0.84
N ASP A 112 -8.35 5.52 1.32
CA ASP A 112 -7.86 6.63 0.49
C ASP A 112 -7.03 6.10 -0.69
N LEU A 113 -6.16 5.13 -0.43
CA LEU A 113 -5.36 4.55 -1.50
C LEU A 113 -6.14 3.60 -2.41
N GLU A 114 -7.22 2.97 -1.93
CA GLU A 114 -8.14 2.29 -2.83
C GLU A 114 -8.84 3.26 -3.79
N LEU A 115 -9.26 4.43 -3.30
CA LEU A 115 -9.81 5.49 -4.14
C LEU A 115 -8.81 5.96 -5.20
N MET A 116 -7.56 6.21 -4.80
CA MET A 116 -6.50 6.59 -5.76
C MET A 116 -6.20 5.51 -6.78
N ARG A 117 -6.21 4.24 -6.37
CA ARG A 117 -6.01 3.11 -7.26
C ARG A 117 -7.13 3.03 -8.30
N GLN A 118 -8.37 3.33 -7.94
CA GLN A 118 -9.49 3.39 -8.87
C GLN A 118 -9.32 4.56 -9.85
N GLU A 119 -8.93 5.73 -9.36
CA GLU A 119 -8.65 6.89 -10.21
C GLU A 119 -7.52 6.63 -11.21
N LEU A 120 -6.46 5.95 -10.78
CA LEU A 120 -5.37 5.51 -11.65
C LEU A 120 -5.82 4.65 -12.83
N THR A 121 -6.92 3.88 -12.71
CA THR A 121 -7.41 3.06 -13.84
C THR A 121 -7.81 3.91 -15.05
N ASN A 122 -8.19 5.18 -14.81
CA ASN A 122 -8.48 6.15 -15.87
C ASN A 122 -7.21 6.70 -16.55
N PHE A 123 -6.02 6.41 -16.00
CA PHE A 123 -4.73 6.90 -16.45
C PHE A 123 -3.74 5.76 -16.71
N ALA A 124 -4.15 4.75 -17.48
CA ALA A 124 -3.35 3.53 -17.72
C ALA A 124 -1.94 3.75 -18.29
N ALA A 125 -1.68 4.91 -18.92
CA ALA A 125 -0.34 5.29 -19.38
C ALA A 125 0.62 5.65 -18.23
N ILE A 126 0.07 6.02 -17.06
CA ILE A 126 0.83 6.36 -15.86
C ILE A 126 0.98 5.09 -15.03
N LYS A 127 2.08 4.38 -15.28
CA LYS A 127 2.48 3.20 -14.52
C LYS A 127 3.98 3.23 -14.23
N ALA A 128 4.43 2.46 -13.26
CA ALA A 128 5.86 2.26 -13.05
C ALA A 128 6.45 1.46 -14.22
N ASP A 129 7.70 1.76 -14.54
CA ASP A 129 8.53 0.90 -15.38
C ASP A 129 9.39 -0.03 -14.51
N GLU A 130 9.82 -1.15 -15.08
CA GLU A 130 10.71 -2.10 -14.42
C GLU A 130 12.03 -1.42 -13.98
N SER A 131 12.51 -0.47 -14.78
CA SER A 131 13.67 0.37 -14.45
C SER A 131 13.48 1.27 -13.22
N GLU A 132 12.24 1.52 -12.78
CA GLU A 132 11.92 2.27 -11.55
C GLU A 132 11.67 1.34 -10.35
N ILE A 133 11.12 0.14 -10.60
CA ILE A 133 10.83 -0.86 -9.57
C ILE A 133 12.11 -1.54 -9.07
N GLU A 134 12.97 -1.99 -9.98
CA GLU A 134 14.14 -2.79 -9.62
C GLU A 134 15.15 -2.06 -8.73
N PRO A 135 15.44 -0.77 -8.92
CA PRO A 135 16.28 -0.02 -7.97
C PRO A 135 15.69 0.00 -6.55
N ARG A 136 14.37 0.19 -6.41
CA ARG A 136 13.71 0.16 -5.09
C ARG A 136 13.78 -1.22 -4.46
N MET A 137 13.62 -2.28 -5.25
CA MET A 137 13.82 -3.65 -4.77
C MET A 137 15.27 -3.88 -4.32
N GLN A 138 16.25 -3.39 -5.08
CA GLN A 138 17.66 -3.53 -4.73
C GLN A 138 18.02 -2.75 -3.46
N ASP A 139 17.47 -1.55 -3.27
CA ASP A 139 17.63 -0.77 -2.05
C ASP A 139 17.12 -1.55 -0.83
N LEU A 140 15.97 -2.22 -0.94
CA LEU A 140 15.44 -3.06 0.13
C LEU A 140 16.31 -4.30 0.38
N ARG A 141 16.81 -4.95 -0.67
CA ARG A 141 17.75 -6.09 -0.54
C ARG A 141 19.02 -5.67 0.20
N ASN A 142 19.58 -4.52 -0.16
CA ASN A 142 20.77 -3.97 0.49
C ASN A 142 20.50 -3.60 1.95
N LYS A 143 19.37 -2.92 2.21
CA LYS A 143 18.96 -2.48 3.55
C LYS A 143 18.78 -3.64 4.53
N TYR A 144 18.26 -4.77 4.06
CA TYR A 144 17.96 -5.92 4.90
C TYR A 144 19.04 -7.01 4.85
N ALA A 145 20.14 -6.80 4.13
CA ALA A 145 21.20 -7.79 3.93
C ALA A 145 21.80 -8.31 5.25
N GLU A 146 21.97 -7.43 6.23
CA GLU A 146 22.61 -7.76 7.52
C GLU A 146 21.68 -8.44 8.53
N ILE A 147 20.35 -8.38 8.34
CA ILE A 147 19.36 -8.93 9.26
C ILE A 147 18.65 -10.19 8.72
N GLY A 148 19.39 -11.02 7.97
CA GLY A 148 18.88 -12.27 7.39
C GLY A 148 18.36 -12.13 5.96
N GLY A 149 18.37 -10.92 5.40
CA GLY A 149 18.01 -10.65 4.02
C GLY A 149 16.50 -10.45 3.81
N LEU A 150 16.17 -9.70 2.76
CA LEU A 150 14.79 -9.46 2.35
C LEU A 150 13.95 -10.75 2.17
N PRO A 151 14.47 -11.86 1.60
CA PRO A 151 13.68 -13.08 1.44
C PRO A 151 13.27 -13.76 2.76
N ALA A 152 14.09 -13.66 3.80
CA ALA A 152 13.75 -14.20 5.12
C ALA A 152 12.64 -13.38 5.76
N LEU A 153 12.79 -12.05 5.74
CA LEU A 153 11.77 -11.11 6.25
C LEU A 153 10.42 -11.30 5.57
N LEU A 154 10.40 -11.46 4.24
CA LEU A 154 9.17 -11.72 3.49
C LEU A 154 8.51 -13.03 3.95
N ARG A 155 9.29 -14.10 4.15
CA ARG A 155 8.78 -15.38 4.62
C ARG A 155 8.17 -15.27 6.03
N ASP A 156 8.83 -14.55 6.93
CA ASP A 156 8.38 -14.36 8.31
C ASP A 156 7.06 -13.58 8.37
N LEU A 157 6.86 -12.64 7.43
CA LEU A 157 5.63 -11.87 7.29
C LEU A 157 4.56 -12.56 6.41
N GLY A 158 4.83 -13.78 5.92
CA GLY A 158 3.93 -14.51 5.03
C GLY A 158 3.73 -13.86 3.65
N LEU A 159 4.69 -13.06 3.19
CA LEU A 159 4.65 -12.30 1.95
C LEU A 159 5.47 -12.96 0.84
N GLN A 160 5.02 -12.76 -0.39
CA GLN A 160 5.77 -13.09 -1.60
C GLN A 160 6.53 -11.87 -2.13
N GLU A 161 7.63 -12.10 -2.86
CA GLU A 161 8.36 -11.00 -3.50
C GLU A 161 7.48 -10.28 -4.54
N SER A 162 6.64 -11.01 -5.28
CA SER A 162 5.70 -10.45 -6.25
C SER A 162 4.71 -9.46 -5.62
N GLU A 163 4.35 -9.68 -4.36
CA GLU A 163 3.46 -8.83 -3.58
C GLU A 163 4.12 -7.51 -3.20
N LEU A 164 5.38 -7.56 -2.78
CA LEU A 164 6.17 -6.37 -2.51
C LEU A 164 6.41 -5.57 -3.79
N ARG A 165 6.73 -6.25 -4.90
CA ARG A 165 6.92 -5.61 -6.21
C ARG A 165 5.66 -4.91 -6.70
N SER A 166 4.50 -5.58 -6.63
CA SER A 166 3.21 -5.00 -7.02
C SER A 166 2.85 -3.78 -6.18
N TYR A 167 3.24 -3.79 -4.91
CA TYR A 167 3.04 -2.66 -4.02
C TYR A 167 3.96 -1.47 -4.37
N ILE A 168 5.23 -1.74 -4.69
CA ILE A 168 6.18 -0.72 -5.15
C ILE A 168 5.72 -0.10 -6.48
N ASP A 169 5.24 -0.91 -7.42
CA ASP A 169 4.65 -0.44 -8.68
C ASP A 169 3.49 0.53 -8.43
N LEU A 170 2.53 0.14 -7.57
CA LEU A 170 1.42 1.02 -7.22
C LEU A 170 1.91 2.35 -6.63
N GLN A 171 2.88 2.33 -5.72
CA GLN A 171 3.43 3.55 -5.12
C GLN A 171 4.08 4.48 -6.15
N ILE A 172 4.90 3.93 -7.05
CA ILE A 172 5.53 4.72 -8.13
C ILE A 172 4.46 5.28 -9.06
N SER A 173 3.47 4.45 -9.44
CA SER A 173 2.40 4.85 -10.35
C SER A 173 1.58 6.02 -9.79
N ILE A 174 1.24 6.00 -8.50
CA ILE A 174 0.51 7.11 -7.88
C ILE A 174 1.41 8.34 -7.71
N GLU A 175 2.68 8.18 -7.35
CA GLU A 175 3.63 9.29 -7.31
C GLU A 175 3.70 10.01 -8.67
N LYS A 176 3.80 9.25 -9.76
CA LYS A 176 3.77 9.79 -11.13
C LYS A 176 2.44 10.44 -11.47
N PHE A 177 1.32 9.85 -11.05
CA PHE A 177 0.01 10.43 -11.24
C PHE A 177 -0.14 11.77 -10.53
N ILE A 178 0.34 11.88 -9.28
CA ILE A 178 0.31 13.12 -8.52
C ILE A 178 1.12 14.19 -9.25
N GLN A 179 2.34 13.86 -9.67
CA GLN A 179 3.20 14.79 -10.40
C GLN A 179 2.55 15.23 -11.71
N PHE A 180 1.98 14.30 -12.47
CA PHE A 180 1.30 14.62 -13.73
C PHE A 180 0.06 15.49 -13.54
N ARG A 181 -0.78 15.16 -12.56
CA ARG A 181 -2.13 15.73 -12.42
C ARG A 181 -2.17 17.06 -11.67
N PHE A 182 -1.24 17.28 -10.74
CA PHE A 182 -1.28 18.44 -9.83
C PHE A 182 -0.12 19.40 -10.02
N ARG A 183 1.11 18.91 -10.29
CA ARG A 183 2.30 19.77 -10.39
C ARG A 183 2.17 20.89 -11.42
N PRO A 184 1.61 20.68 -12.64
CA PRO A 184 1.50 21.76 -13.63
C PRO A 184 0.59 22.92 -13.22
N PHE A 185 -0.31 22.71 -12.25
CA PHE A 185 -1.26 23.72 -11.81
C PHE A 185 -0.81 24.48 -10.56
N VAL A 186 0.39 24.19 -10.06
CA VAL A 186 0.97 24.85 -8.90
C VAL A 186 1.96 25.92 -9.36
N THR A 187 1.73 27.15 -8.93
CA THR A 187 2.65 28.27 -9.14
C THR A 187 3.06 28.83 -7.78
N VAL A 188 4.33 29.17 -7.63
CA VAL A 188 4.87 29.83 -6.43
C VAL A 188 5.25 31.24 -6.81
N SER A 189 4.76 32.21 -6.03
CA SER A 189 5.06 33.63 -6.26
C SER A 189 6.34 34.06 -5.51
N PRO A 190 7.06 35.09 -6.00
CA PRO A 190 8.20 35.66 -5.29
C PRO A 190 7.87 36.11 -3.86
N GLU A 191 6.65 36.61 -3.64
CA GLU A 191 6.16 37.04 -2.33
C GLU A 191 6.07 35.86 -1.35
N GLU A 192 5.62 34.69 -1.81
CA GLU A 192 5.57 33.48 -1.00
C GLU A 192 6.96 32.96 -0.64
N ILE A 193 7.91 33.04 -1.57
CA ILE A 193 9.32 32.66 -1.32
C ILE A 193 9.91 33.57 -0.24
N LEU A 194 9.73 34.89 -0.38
CA LEU A 194 10.21 35.86 0.59
C LEU A 194 9.55 35.67 1.96
N ALA A 195 8.25 35.37 2.00
CA ALA A 195 7.53 35.08 3.23
C ALA A 195 8.07 33.82 3.91
N TYR A 196 8.25 32.72 3.17
CA TYR A 196 8.82 31.48 3.71
C TYR A 196 10.23 31.69 4.26
N TYR A 197 11.09 32.39 3.51
CA TYR A 197 12.45 32.71 3.93
C TYR A 197 12.46 33.46 5.28
N ARG A 198 11.71 34.57 5.37
CA ARG A 198 11.71 35.44 6.56
C ARG A 198 11.00 34.84 7.76
N GLN A 199 9.91 34.10 7.54
CA GLN A 199 9.01 33.67 8.62
C GLN A 199 9.27 32.24 9.10
N LYS A 200 9.84 31.37 8.24
CA LYS A 200 10.13 29.98 8.59
C LYS A 200 11.63 29.71 8.61
N LEU A 201 12.35 29.95 7.51
CA LEU A 201 13.74 29.53 7.37
C LEU A 201 14.69 30.29 8.33
N VAL A 202 14.67 31.63 8.30
CA VAL A 202 15.54 32.46 9.15
C VAL A 202 15.32 32.16 10.64
N PRO A 203 14.08 32.18 11.18
CA PRO A 203 13.86 31.88 12.60
C PRO A 203 14.25 30.45 12.99
N GLN A 204 14.19 29.49 12.07
CA GLN A 204 14.60 28.11 12.32
C GLN A 204 16.14 27.99 12.41
N LEU A 205 16.86 28.71 11.56
CA LEU A 205 18.33 28.74 11.57
C LEU A 205 18.87 29.52 12.77
N GLU A 206 18.26 30.64 13.15
CA GLU A 206 18.66 31.40 14.35
C GLU A 206 18.52 30.61 15.65
N LYS A 207 17.52 29.72 15.73
CA LYS A 207 17.33 28.81 16.87
C LYS A 207 18.39 27.70 16.92
N SER A 208 19.01 27.39 15.79
CA SER A 208 20.03 26.36 15.68
C SER A 208 21.40 27.00 15.88
N SER A 209 21.95 26.90 17.09
CA SER A 209 23.22 27.54 17.46
C SER A 209 24.34 27.25 16.45
N GLY A 210 24.88 28.31 15.83
CA GLY A 210 26.03 28.23 14.90
C GLY A 210 25.68 28.03 13.42
N ALA A 211 24.40 28.00 13.04
CA ALA A 211 24.03 27.94 11.62
C ALA A 211 24.20 29.30 10.93
N ARG A 212 24.88 29.34 9.79
CA ARG A 212 24.89 30.52 8.90
C ARG A 212 23.51 30.67 8.27
N VAL A 213 22.98 31.89 8.28
CA VAL A 213 21.81 32.24 7.49
C VAL A 213 22.27 32.51 6.04
N PRO A 214 21.88 31.69 5.05
CA PRO A 214 22.20 31.92 3.64
C PRO A 214 21.37 33.07 3.09
N ASP A 215 21.88 33.77 2.07
CA ASP A 215 21.11 34.84 1.42
C ASP A 215 19.92 34.29 0.63
N LEU A 216 18.88 35.12 0.43
CA LEU A 216 17.66 34.69 -0.26
C LEU A 216 17.95 34.09 -1.64
N GLU A 217 18.87 34.66 -2.40
CA GLU A 217 19.25 34.20 -3.74
C GLU A 217 19.83 32.78 -3.71
N GLU A 218 20.61 32.42 -2.67
CA GLU A 218 21.23 31.10 -2.53
C GLU A 218 20.20 29.98 -2.31
N VAL A 219 19.05 30.31 -1.71
CA VAL A 219 18.02 29.33 -1.32
C VAL A 219 16.70 29.47 -2.08
N THR A 220 16.58 30.43 -2.99
CA THR A 220 15.32 30.72 -3.72
C THR A 220 14.76 29.48 -4.41
N SER A 221 15.56 28.78 -5.21
CA SER A 221 15.11 27.57 -5.92
C SER A 221 14.72 26.43 -4.98
N GLN A 222 15.37 26.32 -3.82
CA GLN A 222 15.02 25.29 -2.82
C GLN A 222 13.70 25.62 -2.13
N ILE A 223 13.49 26.89 -1.77
CA ILE A 223 12.24 27.35 -1.18
C ILE A 223 11.09 27.21 -2.17
N GLU A 224 11.31 27.56 -3.44
CA GLU A 224 10.33 27.37 -4.50
C GLU A 224 9.90 25.90 -4.61
N GLU A 225 10.85 24.96 -4.63
CA GLU A 225 10.55 23.53 -4.68
C GLU A 225 9.76 23.07 -3.44
N ILE A 226 10.15 23.53 -2.24
CA ILE A 226 9.44 23.21 -0.99
C ILE A 226 8.00 23.71 -1.06
N LEU A 227 7.79 24.96 -1.44
CA LEU A 227 6.46 25.59 -1.51
C LEU A 227 5.61 24.96 -2.61
N ALA A 228 6.19 24.65 -3.76
CA ALA A 228 5.50 23.95 -4.83
C ALA A 228 5.05 22.57 -4.33
N GLN A 229 5.91 21.87 -3.59
CA GLN A 229 5.57 20.59 -3.01
C GLN A 229 4.47 20.70 -1.95
N GLU A 230 4.54 21.67 -1.02
CA GLU A 230 3.49 21.93 -0.02
C GLU A 230 2.12 22.19 -0.69
N LYS A 231 2.10 22.95 -1.78
CA LYS A 231 0.89 23.24 -2.56
C LYS A 231 0.35 22.01 -3.29
N VAL A 232 1.22 21.19 -3.88
CA VAL A 232 0.82 19.90 -4.48
C VAL A 232 0.16 19.02 -3.40
N ASN A 233 0.75 18.92 -2.21
CA ASN A 233 0.19 18.12 -1.11
C ASN A 233 -1.20 18.60 -0.73
N THR A 234 -1.37 19.92 -0.61
CA THR A 234 -2.66 20.54 -0.29
C THR A 234 -3.70 20.26 -1.37
N ALA A 235 -3.31 20.30 -2.65
CA ALA A 235 -4.20 20.00 -3.76
C ALA A 235 -4.63 18.53 -3.76
N VAL A 236 -3.71 17.60 -3.48
CA VAL A 236 -4.01 16.17 -3.33
C VAL A 236 -4.93 15.93 -2.13
N ASP A 237 -4.67 16.54 -0.98
CA ASP A 237 -5.50 16.40 0.23
C ASP A 237 -6.93 16.89 -0.02
N ASN A 238 -7.10 18.00 -0.73
CA ASN A 238 -8.41 18.54 -1.10
C ASN A 238 -9.14 17.65 -2.11
N TRP A 239 -8.41 17.14 -3.10
CA TRP A 239 -8.96 16.20 -4.07
C TRP A 239 -9.38 14.88 -3.43
N LEU A 240 -8.57 14.31 -2.52
CA LEU A 240 -8.93 13.10 -1.76
C LEU A 240 -10.21 13.28 -0.95
N LYS A 241 -10.37 14.44 -0.30
CA LYS A 241 -11.62 14.77 0.42
C LYS A 241 -12.82 14.82 -0.52
N ASP A 242 -12.65 15.41 -1.70
CA ASP A 242 -13.70 15.53 -2.71
C ASP A 242 -14.13 14.15 -3.26
N ILE A 243 -13.17 13.33 -3.70
CA ILE A 243 -13.49 11.99 -4.22
C ILE A 243 -14.10 11.10 -3.13
N ARG A 244 -13.65 11.24 -1.88
CA ARG A 244 -14.22 10.50 -0.74
C ARG A 244 -15.67 10.91 -0.49
N GLY A 245 -16.00 12.19 -0.63
CA GLY A 245 -17.37 12.70 -0.52
C GLY A 245 -18.32 12.21 -1.62
N HIS A 246 -17.79 11.94 -2.81
CA HIS A 246 -18.57 11.45 -3.96
C HIS A 246 -18.57 9.92 -4.11
N SER A 247 -17.73 9.22 -3.35
CA SER A 247 -17.60 7.76 -3.44
C SER A 247 -18.60 7.03 -2.55
N ARG A 248 -19.00 5.83 -2.99
CA ARG A 248 -19.81 4.92 -2.17
C ARG A 248 -18.87 4.15 -1.24
N ILE A 249 -18.92 4.48 0.05
CA ILE A 249 -18.14 3.81 1.10
C ILE A 249 -19.10 3.16 2.09
N GLU A 250 -19.14 1.83 2.09
CA GLU A 250 -20.04 1.04 2.94
C GLU A 250 -19.22 0.29 3.98
N SER A 251 -19.35 0.65 5.26
CA SER A 251 -18.62 -0.02 6.35
C SER A 251 -19.44 -1.19 6.90
N PHE A 252 -18.77 -2.32 7.11
CA PHE A 252 -19.38 -3.54 7.64
C PHE A 252 -18.89 -3.87 9.05
N ALA A 253 -17.61 -3.59 9.34
CA ALA A 253 -17.01 -3.89 10.64
C ALA A 253 -15.82 -2.97 10.94
N ARG A 254 -15.44 -2.88 12.22
CA ARG A 254 -14.22 -2.18 12.66
C ARG A 254 -13.01 -3.12 12.67
N PRO A 255 -11.81 -2.65 12.33
CA PRO A 255 -10.57 -3.44 12.43
C PRO A 255 -10.39 -4.10 13.81
N SER A 256 -9.74 -5.25 13.84
CA SER A 256 -9.26 -5.79 15.12
C SER A 256 -8.19 -4.88 15.73
N ALA A 257 -8.12 -4.86 17.07
CA ALA A 257 -7.17 -4.04 17.82
C ALA A 257 -5.75 -4.60 17.73
#